data_AF-A0A6A1R1N9-F1
#
_entry.id   AF-A0A6A1R1N9-F1
#
_cell.length_a   1.000
_cell.length_b   1.000
_cell.length_c   1.000
_cell.angle_alpha   90.00
_cell.angle_beta   90.00
_cell.angle_gamma   90.00
#
_symmetry.space_group_name_H-M   'P 1'
#
loop_
_entity.id
_entity.type
_entity.pdbx_description
1 polymer ?
#
loop_
_entity_poly.entity_id
_entity_poly.type
_entity_poly.pdbx_seq_one_letter_code
_entity_poly.pdbx_strand_id
1 'polypeptide(L)'
;MSGNRWDQPGVPHKGWQCVDVVDLRADGESADDTDYATCQMCGNEKIRYVHVMEHPDLDENFDVGCVCAEKMSGDYEGPRRREAKLRNRAARRTRWLQRKWRVSAKGNSFLNIDGHNLGVHMNKFKRWGYRIGSRFSAKTYATKDEAKLALFDDFWAATQDDDRLWASD
;
A
#
# COMPACT_ATOMS: atom_id res chain seq x y z
N MET A 1 -0.80 22.30 -14.54
CA MET A 1 -0.99 21.55 -15.80
C MET A 1 -2.40 21.02 -15.80
N SER A 2 -3.25 21.48 -16.72
CA SER A 2 -4.65 21.08 -16.85
C SER A 2 -4.74 19.60 -17.25
N GLY A 3 -5.36 18.76 -16.42
CA GLY A 3 -5.34 17.31 -16.54
C GLY A 3 -6.15 16.68 -17.69
N ASN A 4 -6.42 17.38 -18.79
CA ASN A 4 -7.11 16.77 -19.92
C ASN A 4 -6.15 16.48 -21.09
N ARG A 5 -5.36 15.41 -20.96
CA ARG A 5 -4.42 14.97 -22.00
C ARG A 5 -5.05 14.03 -23.04
N TRP A 6 -6.30 13.60 -22.86
CA TRP A 6 -7.02 12.82 -23.89
C TRP A 6 -7.18 13.59 -25.21
N ASP A 7 -7.22 14.92 -25.16
CA ASP A 7 -7.37 15.77 -26.35
C ASP A 7 -6.02 16.37 -26.80
N GLN A 8 -4.90 16.00 -26.18
CA GLN A 8 -3.59 16.57 -26.46
C GLN A 8 -2.93 15.88 -27.66
N PRO A 9 -2.58 16.61 -28.74
CA PRO A 9 -1.84 16.05 -29.86
C PRO A 9 -0.50 15.44 -29.41
N GLY A 10 -0.17 14.27 -29.96
CA GLY A 10 1.07 13.55 -29.65
C GLY A 10 0.99 12.66 -28.41
N VAL A 11 -0.12 12.65 -27.67
CA VAL A 11 -0.34 11.71 -26.56
C VAL A 11 -1.01 10.44 -27.10
N PRO A 12 -0.39 9.24 -27.00
CA PRO A 12 -1.02 8.00 -27.41
C PRO A 12 -2.24 7.68 -26.54
N HIS A 13 -3.30 7.14 -27.13
CA HIS A 13 -4.51 6.75 -26.38
C HIS A 13 -4.48 5.30 -25.89
N LYS A 14 -3.55 4.49 -26.43
CA LYS A 14 -3.41 3.05 -26.23
C LYS A 14 -1.93 2.69 -26.20
N GLY A 15 -1.61 1.47 -25.78
CA GLY A 15 -0.22 0.95 -25.77
C GLY A 15 0.54 1.22 -24.48
N TRP A 16 -0.14 1.76 -23.45
CA TRP A 16 0.50 2.09 -22.18
C TRP A 16 0.62 0.87 -21.27
N GLN A 17 1.67 0.85 -20.45
CA GLN A 17 1.86 -0.13 -19.40
C GLN A 17 1.74 0.52 -18.03
N CYS A 18 1.03 -0.15 -17.12
CA CYS A 18 0.97 0.25 -15.72
C CYS A 18 2.19 -0.34 -15.01
N VAL A 19 3.13 0.53 -14.64
CA VAL A 19 4.41 0.12 -14.04
C VAL A 19 4.36 0.13 -12.52
N ASP A 20 3.45 0.90 -11.92
CA ASP A 20 3.22 0.92 -10.48
C ASP A 20 1.80 1.37 -10.11
N VAL A 21 1.37 1.05 -8.89
CA VAL A 21 0.18 1.63 -8.26
C VAL A 21 0.54 2.11 -6.86
N VAL A 22 0.31 3.38 -6.57
CA VAL A 22 0.69 4.02 -5.31
C VAL A 22 -0.57 4.38 -4.51
N ASP A 23 -0.64 3.94 -3.24
CA ASP A 23 -1.62 4.45 -2.28
C ASP A 23 -1.04 5.69 -1.60
N LEU A 24 -1.58 6.87 -1.89
CA LEU A 24 -1.14 8.15 -1.30
C LEU A 24 -1.33 8.22 0.23
N ARG A 25 -1.98 7.22 0.83
CA ARG A 25 -2.07 7.04 2.30
C ARG A 25 -1.38 5.79 2.79
N ALA A 26 -0.36 5.29 2.10
CA ALA A 26 0.34 4.07 2.48
C ALA A 26 0.84 4.11 3.94
N ASP A 27 1.22 5.30 4.43
CA ASP A 27 1.75 5.55 5.78
C ASP A 27 0.66 5.76 6.85
N GLY A 28 -0.59 5.92 6.43
CA GLY A 28 -1.75 6.06 7.32
C GLY A 28 -2.19 7.49 7.60
N GLU A 29 -1.86 8.44 6.72
CA GLU A 29 -2.35 9.82 6.79
C GLU A 29 -3.89 9.89 6.80
N SER A 30 -4.40 10.94 7.45
CA SER A 30 -5.84 11.18 7.57
C SER A 30 -6.44 11.59 6.22
N ALA A 31 -7.77 11.52 6.10
CA ALA A 31 -8.41 11.88 4.83
C ALA A 31 -8.32 13.36 4.48
N ASP A 32 -8.22 14.20 5.51
CA ASP A 32 -8.18 15.66 5.39
C ASP A 32 -6.76 16.15 5.10
N ASP A 33 -5.74 15.39 5.53
CA ASP A 33 -4.32 15.72 5.32
C ASP A 33 -3.74 15.08 4.05
N THR A 34 -4.54 14.32 3.28
CA THR A 34 -4.02 13.64 2.08
C THR A 34 -3.91 14.58 0.90
N ASP A 35 -2.72 14.68 0.34
CA ASP A 35 -2.46 15.32 -0.94
C ASP A 35 -2.89 14.39 -2.09
N TYR A 36 -4.18 14.42 -2.44
CA TYR A 36 -4.70 13.59 -3.52
C TYR A 36 -4.17 14.04 -4.90
N ALA A 37 -3.98 13.07 -5.79
CA ALA A 37 -3.60 13.32 -7.17
C ALA A 37 -4.79 13.73 -8.04
N THR A 38 -4.46 14.36 -9.17
CA THR A 38 -5.38 14.65 -10.28
C THR A 38 -4.99 13.81 -11.48
N CYS A 39 -5.96 13.15 -12.11
CA CYS A 39 -5.72 12.34 -13.30
C CYS A 39 -5.11 13.21 -14.39
N GLN A 40 -3.92 12.87 -14.87
CA GLN A 40 -3.31 13.63 -15.96
C GLN A 40 -4.03 13.43 -17.31
N MET A 41 -4.85 12.38 -17.46
CA MET A 41 -5.60 12.14 -18.70
C MET A 41 -6.97 12.80 -18.75
N CYS A 42 -7.81 12.62 -17.72
CA CYS A 42 -9.19 13.15 -17.71
C CYS A 42 -9.45 14.32 -16.76
N GLY A 43 -8.47 14.70 -15.93
CA GLY A 43 -8.54 15.85 -15.04
C GLY A 43 -9.35 15.60 -13.77
N ASN A 44 -9.84 14.38 -13.57
CA ASN A 44 -10.56 14.05 -12.35
C ASN A 44 -9.63 14.10 -11.14
N GLU A 45 -10.02 14.90 -10.14
CA GLU A 45 -9.27 15.12 -8.91
C GLU A 45 -9.58 14.03 -7.86
N LYS A 46 -8.91 14.14 -6.70
CA LYS A 46 -9.14 13.28 -5.52
C LYS A 46 -8.79 11.81 -5.74
N ILE A 47 -7.74 11.55 -6.51
CA ILE A 47 -7.21 10.19 -6.73
C ILE A 47 -6.31 9.82 -5.57
N ARG A 48 -6.67 8.75 -4.87
CA ARG A 48 -5.86 8.16 -3.79
C ARG A 48 -4.95 7.04 -4.26
N TYR A 49 -5.43 6.21 -5.19
CA TYR A 49 -4.67 5.10 -5.75
C TYR A 49 -4.23 5.48 -7.15
N VAL A 50 -2.98 5.93 -7.27
CA VAL A 50 -2.41 6.48 -8.49
C VAL A 50 -1.83 5.34 -9.31
N HIS A 51 -2.27 5.20 -10.55
CA HIS A 51 -1.68 4.26 -11.51
C HIS A 51 -0.62 5.02 -12.29
N VAL A 52 0.64 4.59 -12.16
CA VAL A 52 1.77 5.17 -12.88
C VAL A 52 1.86 4.44 -14.23
N MET A 53 1.67 5.19 -15.32
CA MET A 53 1.58 4.66 -16.68
C MET A 53 2.78 5.10 -17.51
N GLU A 54 3.38 4.16 -18.23
CA GLU A 54 4.50 4.39 -19.15
C GLU A 54 4.05 4.06 -20.59
N HIS A 55 4.56 4.80 -21.58
CA HIS A 55 4.41 4.48 -23.00
C HIS A 55 5.80 4.46 -23.66
N PRO A 56 6.11 3.48 -24.53
CA PRO A 56 7.44 3.37 -25.15
C PRO A 56 7.84 4.59 -26.00
N ASP A 57 6.85 5.36 -26.48
CA ASP A 57 7.07 6.56 -27.31
C ASP A 57 7.21 7.86 -26.50
N LEU A 58 7.16 7.81 -25.16
CA LEU A 58 7.21 8.99 -24.29
C LEU A 58 8.19 8.76 -23.13
N ASP A 59 9.04 9.76 -22.85
CA ASP A 59 10.01 9.71 -21.74
C ASP A 59 9.38 10.02 -20.37
N GLU A 60 8.12 10.49 -20.33
CA GLU A 60 7.41 10.84 -19.09
C GLU A 60 6.34 9.81 -18.72
N ASN A 61 6.30 9.46 -17.42
CA ASN A 61 5.22 8.67 -16.84
C ASN A 61 4.00 9.53 -16.56
N PHE A 62 2.82 8.93 -16.70
CA PHE A 62 1.55 9.58 -16.42
C PHE A 62 0.89 9.01 -15.16
N ASP A 63 0.53 9.89 -14.24
CA ASP A 63 -0.25 9.59 -13.04
C ASP A 63 -1.74 9.70 -13.34
N VAL A 64 -2.43 8.56 -13.30
CA VAL A 64 -3.84 8.48 -13.68
C VAL A 64 -4.68 7.68 -12.70
N GLY A 65 -5.99 7.87 -12.79
CA GLY A 65 -6.95 7.02 -12.07
C GLY A 65 -7.19 5.69 -12.79
N CYS A 66 -7.70 4.71 -12.05
CA CYS A 66 -7.96 3.34 -12.52
C CYS A 66 -8.65 3.27 -13.88
N VAL A 67 -9.73 4.03 -14.08
CA VAL A 67 -10.50 4.02 -15.34
C VAL A 67 -9.66 4.52 -16.53
N CYS A 68 -8.78 5.51 -16.32
CA CYS A 68 -7.89 5.96 -17.39
C CYS A 68 -6.77 4.94 -17.63
N ALA A 69 -6.21 4.33 -16.58
CA ALA A 69 -5.24 3.24 -16.73
C ALA A 69 -5.81 2.07 -17.54
N GLU A 70 -7.07 1.67 -17.30
CA GLU A 70 -7.76 0.64 -18.09
C GLU A 70 -7.85 1.02 -19.57
N LYS A 71 -8.28 2.26 -19.85
CA LYS A 71 -8.40 2.74 -21.22
C LYS A 71 -7.04 2.83 -21.90
N MET A 72 -6.01 3.36 -21.26
CA MET A 72 -4.68 3.57 -21.83
C MET A 72 -3.96 2.24 -22.11
N SER A 73 -4.09 1.26 -21.23
CA SER A 73 -3.46 -0.06 -21.41
C SER A 73 -4.27 -1.00 -22.29
N GLY A 74 -5.60 -0.81 -22.36
CA GLY A 74 -6.51 -1.80 -22.94
C GLY A 74 -6.76 -3.01 -22.02
N ASP A 75 -6.26 -2.97 -20.78
CA ASP A 75 -6.47 -3.98 -19.74
C ASP A 75 -7.52 -3.48 -18.74
N TYR A 76 -8.72 -4.06 -18.80
CA TYR A 76 -9.84 -3.68 -17.95
C TYR A 76 -9.91 -4.44 -16.61
N GLU A 77 -8.95 -5.31 -16.33
CA GLU A 77 -8.91 -6.11 -15.09
C GLU A 77 -7.68 -5.81 -14.23
N GLY A 78 -6.49 -5.71 -14.81
CA GLY A 78 -5.24 -5.55 -14.08
C GLY A 78 -5.17 -4.29 -13.22
N PRO A 79 -5.53 -3.09 -13.73
CA PRO A 79 -5.62 -1.88 -12.91
C PRO A 79 -6.52 -2.08 -11.69
N ARG A 80 -7.74 -2.61 -11.88
CA ARG A 80 -8.68 -2.87 -10.77
C ARG A 80 -8.09 -3.83 -9.75
N ARG A 81 -7.45 -4.91 -10.19
CA ARG A 81 -6.84 -5.92 -9.33
C ARG A 81 -5.72 -5.34 -8.49
N ARG A 82 -4.80 -4.58 -9.10
CA ARG A 82 -3.69 -3.91 -8.40
C ARG A 82 -4.19 -2.91 -7.36
N GLU A 83 -5.18 -2.08 -7.72
CA GLU A 83 -5.78 -1.14 -6.78
C GLU A 83 -6.53 -1.84 -5.64
N ALA A 84 -7.28 -2.90 -5.95
CA ALA A 84 -8.00 -3.67 -4.93
C ALA A 84 -7.03 -4.28 -3.90
N LYS A 85 -5.84 -4.73 -4.32
CA LYS A 85 -4.79 -5.22 -3.43
C LYS A 85 -4.37 -4.15 -2.41
N LEU A 86 -4.16 -2.90 -2.85
CA LEU A 86 -3.81 -1.77 -1.96
C LEU A 86 -4.98 -1.33 -1.07
N ARG A 87 -6.21 -1.30 -1.60
CA ARG A 87 -7.41 -1.03 -0.79
C ARG A 87 -7.56 -2.05 0.34
N ASN A 88 -7.36 -3.32 0.04
CA ASN A 88 -7.41 -4.40 1.01
C ASN A 88 -6.27 -4.29 2.03
N ARG A 89 -5.05 -3.97 1.59
CA ARG A 89 -3.92 -3.66 2.49
C ARG A 89 -4.29 -2.56 3.48
N ALA A 90 -4.80 -1.43 3.00
CA ALA A 90 -5.17 -0.29 3.85
C ALA A 90 -6.25 -0.69 4.89
N ALA A 91 -7.27 -1.44 4.47
CA ALA A 91 -8.30 -1.93 5.38
C ALA A 91 -7.75 -2.92 6.42
N ARG A 92 -6.81 -3.80 6.05
CA ARG A 92 -6.13 -4.70 6.99
C ARG A 92 -5.24 -3.94 7.96
N ARG A 93 -4.49 -2.94 7.49
CA ARG A 93 -3.65 -2.07 8.34
C ARG A 93 -4.47 -1.39 9.43
N THR A 94 -5.63 -0.83 9.07
CA THR A 94 -6.55 -0.21 10.05
C THR A 94 -7.05 -1.22 11.08
N ARG A 95 -7.47 -2.42 10.63
CA ARG A 95 -7.98 -3.48 11.52
C ARG A 95 -6.87 -4.15 12.35
N TRP A 96 -5.61 -4.02 11.95
CA TRP A 96 -4.46 -4.67 12.58
C TRP A 96 -4.35 -4.37 14.08
N LEU A 97 -4.58 -3.11 14.45
CA LEU A 97 -4.54 -2.67 15.86
C LEU A 97 -5.70 -3.23 16.68
N GLN A 98 -6.82 -3.54 16.03
CA GLN A 98 -8.03 -4.08 16.65
C GLN A 98 -7.98 -5.60 16.85
N ARG A 99 -6.98 -6.28 16.26
CA ARG A 99 -6.84 -7.74 16.41
C ARG A 99 -6.63 -8.13 17.87
N LYS A 100 -7.05 -9.34 18.23
CA LYS A 100 -6.78 -9.93 19.54
C LYS A 100 -5.32 -10.39 19.64
N TRP A 101 -4.45 -9.51 20.08
CA TRP A 101 -3.05 -9.83 20.38
C TRP A 101 -2.97 -10.72 21.63
N ARG A 102 -2.29 -11.87 21.51
CA ARG A 102 -1.98 -12.72 22.67
C ARG A 102 -0.81 -12.11 23.45
N VAL A 103 -0.70 -12.46 24.73
CA VAL A 103 0.40 -12.03 25.59
C VAL A 103 1.25 -13.24 25.93
N SER A 104 2.55 -13.14 25.68
CA SER A 104 3.53 -14.18 26.03
C SER A 104 3.82 -14.18 27.54
N ALA A 105 4.45 -15.24 28.06
CA ALA A 105 4.88 -15.29 29.45
C ALA A 105 5.81 -14.13 29.86
N LYS A 106 6.52 -13.53 28.89
CA LYS A 106 7.38 -12.35 29.09
C LYS A 106 6.64 -11.01 28.97
N GLY A 107 5.31 -11.02 28.86
CA GLY A 107 4.48 -9.81 28.72
C GLY A 107 4.41 -9.21 27.32
N ASN A 108 5.10 -9.79 26.32
CA ASN A 108 5.11 -9.27 24.95
C ASN A 108 3.83 -9.64 24.19
N SER A 109 3.32 -8.73 23.38
CA SER A 109 2.18 -8.99 22.49
C SER A 109 2.62 -9.75 21.25
N PHE A 110 1.82 -10.71 20.80
CA PHE A 110 2.08 -11.45 19.57
C PHE A 110 0.83 -11.91 18.83
N LEU A 111 0.99 -12.19 17.54
CA LEU A 111 0.05 -12.86 16.65
C LEU A 111 0.72 -14.09 16.02
N ASN A 112 -0.09 -15.08 15.68
CA ASN A 112 0.30 -16.19 14.80
C ASN A 112 -0.56 -16.09 13.55
N ILE A 113 0.04 -15.94 12.38
CA ILE A 113 -0.65 -15.85 11.10
C ILE A 113 0.07 -16.78 10.14
N ASP A 114 -0.62 -17.81 9.66
CA ASP A 114 -0.11 -18.77 8.66
C ASP A 114 1.34 -19.25 8.92
N GLY A 115 1.59 -19.76 10.13
CA GLY A 115 2.92 -20.22 10.54
C GLY A 115 3.92 -19.11 10.93
N HIS A 116 3.62 -17.84 10.67
CA HIS A 116 4.44 -16.70 11.12
C HIS A 116 4.08 -16.29 12.55
N ASN A 117 5.08 -16.27 13.43
CA ASN A 117 4.95 -15.74 14.78
C ASN A 117 5.44 -14.29 14.83
N LEU A 118 4.51 -13.35 14.95
CA LEU A 118 4.73 -11.91 14.86
C LEU A 118 4.67 -11.31 16.27
N GLY A 119 5.71 -10.63 16.73
CA GLY A 119 5.81 -10.18 18.12
C GLY A 119 6.20 -8.72 18.26
N VAL A 120 5.65 -8.03 19.25
CA VAL A 120 6.01 -6.65 19.63
C VAL A 120 6.49 -6.63 21.08
N HIS A 121 7.64 -6.00 21.31
CA HIS A 121 8.34 -6.02 22.60
C HIS A 121 8.92 -4.64 22.93
N MET A 122 9.07 -4.34 24.22
CA MET A 122 9.74 -3.12 24.68
C MET A 122 11.19 -3.44 25.05
N ASN A 123 12.13 -2.60 24.63
CA ASN A 123 13.53 -2.73 24.96
C ASN A 123 13.89 -2.02 26.28
N LYS A 124 15.15 -2.16 26.71
CA LYS A 124 15.66 -1.54 27.94
C LYS A 124 15.59 0.00 27.95
N PHE A 125 15.57 0.63 26.78
CA PHE A 125 15.47 2.08 26.60
C PHE A 125 14.02 2.57 26.49
N LYS A 126 13.03 1.75 26.85
CA LYS A 126 11.60 2.08 26.77
C LYS A 126 11.12 2.42 25.36
N ARG A 127 11.79 1.86 24.35
CA ARG A 127 11.39 1.93 22.94
C ARG A 127 10.79 0.59 22.51
N TRP A 128 9.85 0.62 21.59
CA TRP A 128 9.18 -0.56 21.08
C TRP A 128 9.86 -1.09 19.81
N GLY A 129 10.09 -2.39 19.74
CA GLY A 129 10.54 -3.08 18.54
C GLY A 129 9.60 -4.24 18.22
N TYR A 130 9.77 -4.82 17.03
CA TYR A 130 9.00 -5.99 16.63
C TYR A 130 9.91 -7.12 16.13
N ARG A 131 9.30 -8.28 15.90
CA ARG A 131 9.94 -9.42 15.23
C ARG A 131 8.95 -10.18 14.36
N ILE A 132 9.49 -10.79 13.30
CA ILE A 132 8.81 -11.70 12.39
C ILE A 132 9.56 -13.02 12.44
N GLY A 133 8.99 -14.03 13.12
CA GLY A 133 9.73 -15.24 13.47
C GLY A 133 10.94 -14.92 14.35
N SER A 134 12.14 -15.23 13.85
CA SER A 134 13.43 -14.95 14.48
C SER A 134 14.04 -13.61 14.09
N ARG A 135 13.52 -12.91 13.07
CA ARG A 135 14.04 -11.62 12.59
C ARG A 135 13.51 -10.48 13.44
N PHE A 136 14.39 -9.65 13.99
CA PHE A 136 14.05 -8.47 14.79
C PHE A 136 14.12 -7.19 13.96
N SER A 137 13.29 -6.20 14.32
CA SER A 137 13.32 -4.88 13.69
C SER A 137 14.62 -4.14 13.99
N ALA A 138 15.23 -3.50 12.99
CA ALA A 138 16.38 -2.62 13.20
C ALA A 138 15.98 -1.28 13.84
N LYS A 139 14.81 -0.75 13.44
CA LYS A 139 14.23 0.46 14.01
C LYS A 139 13.44 0.14 15.27
N THR A 140 13.33 1.14 16.14
CA THR A 140 12.41 1.12 17.30
C THR A 140 11.48 2.33 17.25
N TYR A 141 10.38 2.25 18.00
CA TYR A 141 9.23 3.16 17.94
C TYR A 141 8.89 3.71 19.32
N ALA A 142 8.20 4.86 19.36
CA ALA A 142 7.83 5.52 20.61
C ALA A 142 6.68 4.78 21.28
N THR A 143 5.72 4.29 20.48
CA THR A 143 4.54 3.61 20.99
C THR A 143 4.47 2.15 20.55
N LYS A 144 3.70 1.36 21.30
CA LYS A 144 3.42 -0.04 20.96
C LYS A 144 2.67 -0.17 19.64
N ASP A 145 1.75 0.76 19.38
CA ASP A 145 0.90 0.71 18.18
C ASP A 145 1.68 1.14 16.92
N GLU A 146 2.61 2.10 17.02
CA GLU A 146 3.59 2.37 15.96
C GLU A 146 4.40 1.10 15.61
N ALA A 147 4.89 0.38 16.62
CA ALA A 147 5.63 -0.87 16.38
C ALA A 147 4.75 -1.98 15.78
N LYS A 148 3.46 -2.05 16.13
CA LYS A 148 2.51 -2.99 15.51
C LYS A 148 2.24 -2.62 14.04
N LEU A 149 2.03 -1.35 13.73
CA LEU A 149 1.79 -0.90 12.35
C LEU A 149 3.03 -1.12 11.50
N ALA A 150 4.22 -0.78 12.00
CA ALA A 150 5.46 -1.04 11.29
C ALA A 150 5.73 -2.54 11.10
N LEU A 151 5.35 -3.38 12.07
CA LEU A 151 5.36 -4.83 11.93
C LEU A 151 4.42 -5.30 10.81
N PHE A 152 3.21 -4.72 10.70
CA PHE A 152 2.30 -5.01 9.59
C PHE A 152 2.91 -4.60 8.25
N ASP A 153 3.48 -3.39 8.17
CA ASP A 153 4.04 -2.86 6.92
C ASP A 153 5.22 -3.72 6.42
N ASP A 154 6.12 -4.13 7.32
CA ASP A 154 7.23 -5.06 7.01
C ASP A 154 6.73 -6.46 6.66
N PHE A 155 5.76 -6.99 7.41
CA PHE A 155 5.18 -8.30 7.12
C PHE A 155 4.49 -8.31 5.74
N TRP A 156 3.68 -7.29 5.44
CA TRP A 156 3.05 -7.10 4.14
C TRP A 156 4.07 -7.03 3.03
N ALA A 157 5.13 -6.22 3.15
CA ALA A 157 6.14 -6.09 2.12
C ALA A 157 6.80 -7.45 1.78
N ALA A 158 6.99 -8.31 2.78
CA ALA A 158 7.57 -9.63 2.61
C ALA A 158 6.59 -10.69 2.07
N THR A 159 5.28 -10.52 2.21
CA THR A 159 4.29 -11.56 1.91
C THR A 159 3.15 -11.12 1.00
N GLN A 160 3.17 -9.91 0.46
CA GLN A 160 2.08 -9.36 -0.34
C GLN A 160 1.73 -10.17 -1.60
N ASP A 161 2.66 -11.00 -2.10
CA ASP A 161 2.43 -11.86 -3.26
C ASP A 161 1.94 -13.27 -2.89
N ASP A 162 1.79 -13.56 -1.59
CA ASP A 162 1.13 -14.78 -1.11
C ASP A 162 -0.39 -14.56 -1.01
N ASP A 163 -1.09 -14.81 -2.12
CA ASP A 163 -2.55 -14.67 -2.16
C ASP A 163 -3.27 -15.60 -1.18
N ARG A 164 -2.70 -16.76 -0.81
CA ARG A 164 -3.32 -17.69 0.14
C ARG A 164 -3.32 -17.10 1.55
N LEU A 165 -2.20 -16.52 1.96
CA LEU A 165 -2.08 -15.81 3.24
C LEU A 165 -3.16 -14.74 3.36
N TRP A 166 -3.24 -13.86 2.36
CA TRP A 166 -4.13 -12.69 2.42
C TRP A 166 -5.59 -12.97 2.07
N ALA A 167 -5.93 -14.12 1.51
CA ALA A 167 -7.32 -14.54 1.34
C ALA A 167 -8.00 -14.94 2.67
N SER A 168 -7.21 -15.35 3.66
CA SER A 168 -7.71 -15.91 4.93
C SER A 168 -7.70 -14.94 6.12
N ASP A 169 -7.10 -13.75 5.93
CA ASP A 169 -6.87 -12.71 6.96
C ASP A 169 -7.72 -11.44 6.76
#